data_AF-A0A3D5NX01-F1
#
_entry.id   AF-A0A3D5NX01-F1
#
_cell.length_a   1.000
_cell.length_b   1.000
_cell.length_c   1.000
_cell.angle_alpha   90.00
_cell.angle_beta   90.00
_cell.angle_gamma   90.00
#
_symmetry.space_group_name_H-M   'P 1'
#
loop_
_entity.id
_entity.type
_entity.pdbx_description
1 polymer ?
#
loop_
_entity_poly.entity_id
_entity_poly.type
_entity_poly.pdbx_seq_one_letter_code
_entity_poly.pdbx_strand_id
1 'polypeptide(L)'
;MLMRIYIYFLLSACYMSIQSDISVATEPCDVQVAPNFVTIGATYNGGKVSVTGTVPSDAEVIIEVDGTEAETMLLKKKHVFGLFWMNSDTITV
;
A
#
# COMPACT_ATOMS: atom_id res chain seq x y z
N MET A 1 30.75 -14.97 -50.35
CA MET A 1 29.40 -15.40 -49.90
C MET A 1 29.45 -16.11 -48.55
N LEU A 2 30.36 -17.08 -48.36
CA LEU A 2 30.52 -17.87 -47.12
C LEU A 2 30.84 -17.05 -45.85
N MET A 3 31.70 -16.03 -45.95
CA MET A 3 32.09 -15.17 -44.81
C MET A 3 30.92 -14.34 -44.25
N ARG A 4 30.00 -13.91 -45.12
CA ARG A 4 28.80 -13.16 -44.72
C ARG A 4 27.81 -14.05 -43.96
N ILE A 5 27.66 -15.31 -44.38
CA ILE A 5 26.80 -16.30 -43.71
C ILE A 5 27.31 -16.58 -42.29
N TYR A 6 28.63 -16.69 -42.11
CA TYR A 6 29.24 -16.92 -40.79
C TYR A 6 29.02 -15.74 -39.82
N ILE A 7 29.09 -14.51 -40.34
CA ILE A 7 28.83 -13.29 -39.56
C ILE A 7 27.36 -13.23 -39.11
N TYR A 8 26.40 -13.56 -39.98
CA TYR A 8 24.99 -13.60 -39.58
C TYR A 8 24.70 -14.71 -38.56
N PHE A 9 25.37 -15.86 -38.68
CA PHE A 9 25.26 -16.92 -37.68
C PHE A 9 25.81 -16.49 -36.32
N LEU A 10 26.97 -15.82 -36.28
CA LEU A 10 27.56 -15.28 -35.05
C LEU A 10 26.70 -14.18 -34.42
N LEU A 11 26.14 -13.28 -35.24
CA LEU A 11 25.25 -12.22 -34.74
C LEU A 11 23.94 -12.78 -34.17
N SER A 12 23.35 -13.80 -34.79
CA SER A 12 22.15 -14.47 -34.30
C SER A 12 22.40 -15.19 -32.96
N ALA A 13 23.51 -15.93 -32.86
CA ALA A 13 23.91 -16.61 -31.63
C ALA A 13 24.19 -15.62 -30.48
N CYS A 14 24.80 -14.47 -30.80
CA CYS A 14 25.02 -13.39 -29.83
C CYS A 14 23.68 -12.77 -29.37
N TYR A 15 22.74 -12.56 -30.29
CA TYR A 15 21.42 -12.00 -29.97
C TYR A 15 20.59 -12.90 -29.04
N MET A 16 20.69 -14.24 -29.20
CA MET A 16 20.06 -15.21 -28.30
C MET A 16 20.67 -15.22 -26.89
N SER A 17 21.94 -14.81 -26.76
CA SER A 17 22.66 -14.83 -25.47
C SER A 17 22.34 -13.62 -24.57
N ILE A 18 21.68 -12.59 -25.10
CA ILE A 18 21.37 -11.34 -24.39
C ILE A 18 19.97 -11.38 -23.74
N GLN A 19 19.14 -12.37 -24.08
CA GLN A 19 17.87 -12.63 -23.39
C GLN A 19 18.11 -13.36 -22.06
N SER A 20 18.80 -12.70 -21.14
CA SER A 20 18.77 -13.09 -19.74
C SER A 20 17.47 -12.54 -19.16
N ASP A 21 16.49 -13.41 -18.93
CA ASP A 21 15.27 -13.06 -18.22
C ASP A 21 15.64 -12.51 -16.84
N ILE A 22 15.26 -11.25 -16.58
CA ILE A 22 15.30 -10.69 -15.23
C ILE A 22 14.20 -11.42 -14.44
N SER A 23 14.59 -12.51 -13.78
CA SER A 23 13.72 -13.20 -12.83
C SER A 23 13.58 -12.29 -11.62
N VAL A 24 12.48 -11.55 -11.55
CA VAL A 24 12.06 -10.88 -10.32
C VAL A 24 11.55 -11.99 -9.41
N ALA A 25 12.41 -12.45 -8.51
CA ALA A 25 11.99 -13.29 -7.40
C ALA A 25 11.13 -12.42 -6.46
N THR A 26 9.82 -12.47 -6.63
CA THR A 26 8.89 -11.99 -5.61
C THR A 26 8.94 -12.99 -4.47
N GLU A 27 9.88 -12.78 -3.55
CA GLU A 27 9.88 -13.47 -2.27
C GLU A 27 8.58 -13.09 -1.53
N PRO A 28 7.78 -14.07 -1.09
CA PRO A 28 6.57 -13.79 -0.34
C PRO A 28 6.95 -13.11 0.99
N CYS A 29 6.62 -11.82 1.10
CA CYS A 29 6.78 -11.08 2.35
C CYS A 29 5.57 -11.38 3.25
N ASP A 30 5.78 -12.20 4.29
CA ASP A 30 4.77 -12.41 5.33
C ASP A 30 4.77 -11.18 6.26
N VAL A 31 3.74 -10.35 6.13
CA VAL A 31 3.54 -9.15 6.96
C VAL A 31 2.19 -9.26 7.65
N GLN A 32 2.22 -9.09 8.96
CA GLN A 32 1.05 -9.10 9.83
C GLN A 32 0.91 -7.70 10.44
N VAL A 33 -0.30 -7.16 10.34
CA VAL A 33 -0.65 -5.83 10.87
C VAL A 33 -1.76 -5.97 11.90
N ALA A 34 -1.54 -5.44 13.11
CA ALA A 34 -2.51 -5.48 14.20
C ALA A 34 -2.55 -4.15 14.99
N PRO A 35 -3.75 -3.58 15.22
CA PRO A 35 -5.03 -3.98 14.66
C PRO A 35 -5.10 -3.64 13.17
N ASN A 36 -5.85 -4.44 12.41
CA ASN A 36 -6.13 -4.18 10.99
C ASN A 36 -7.18 -3.07 10.78
N PHE A 37 -7.87 -2.66 11.85
CA PHE A 37 -8.80 -1.54 11.86
C PHE A 37 -8.58 -0.67 13.08
N VAL A 38 -8.52 0.65 12.88
CA VAL A 38 -8.45 1.64 13.95
C VAL A 38 -9.73 2.48 13.91
N THR A 39 -10.55 2.36 14.94
CA THR A 39 -11.76 3.19 15.07
C THR A 39 -11.40 4.58 15.53
N ILE A 40 -11.59 5.57 14.65
CA ILE A 40 -11.40 6.99 14.95
C ILE A 40 -12.77 7.61 15.21
N GLY A 41 -13.01 8.06 16.44
CA GLY A 41 -14.25 8.73 16.85
C GLY A 41 -13.95 10.02 17.61
N ALA A 42 -14.99 10.69 18.13
CA ALA A 42 -14.87 12.01 18.75
C ALA A 42 -13.94 12.09 19.97
N THR A 43 -13.60 10.96 20.58
CA THR A 43 -12.70 10.84 21.74
C THR A 43 -11.40 10.09 21.42
N TYR A 44 -11.10 9.89 20.14
CA TYR A 44 -9.88 9.20 19.74
C TYR A 44 -8.65 10.04 20.06
N ASN A 45 -7.71 9.47 20.80
CA ASN A 45 -6.48 10.14 21.26
C ASN A 45 -5.22 9.46 20.70
N GLY A 46 -5.34 8.84 19.52
CA GLY A 46 -4.29 8.00 18.95
C GLY A 46 -4.46 6.52 19.30
N GLY A 47 -3.75 5.69 18.55
CA GLY A 47 -3.79 4.24 18.61
C GLY A 47 -2.42 3.68 18.24
N LYS A 48 -2.12 2.46 18.70
CA LYS A 48 -0.87 1.77 18.36
C LYS A 48 -1.17 0.69 17.34
N VAL A 49 -0.43 0.72 16.24
CA VAL A 49 -0.43 -0.33 15.22
C VAL A 49 0.93 -1.02 15.26
N SER A 50 0.90 -2.34 15.29
CA SER A 50 2.08 -3.21 15.24
C SER A 50 2.15 -3.84 13.86
N VAL A 51 3.30 -3.67 13.19
CA VAL A 51 3.62 -4.33 11.92
C VAL A 51 4.75 -5.30 12.21
N THR A 52 4.53 -6.59 11.94
CA THR A 52 5.51 -7.66 12.14
C THR A 52 5.67 -8.46 10.86
N GLY A 53 6.89 -8.83 10.51
CA GLY A 53 7.17 -9.66 9.35
C GLY A 53 8.61 -10.12 9.33
N THR A 54 8.94 -10.99 8.38
CA THR A 54 10.29 -11.49 8.16
C THR A 54 10.85 -10.94 6.87
N VAL A 55 12.09 -10.44 6.92
CA VAL A 55 12.81 -9.93 5.76
C VAL A 55 14.17 -10.61 5.62
N PRO A 56 14.69 -10.78 4.39
CA PRO A 56 16.06 -11.27 4.18
C PRO A 56 17.08 -10.34 4.85
N SER A 57 18.20 -10.91 5.29
CA SER A 57 19.24 -10.15 6.00
C SER A 57 19.96 -9.10 5.15
N ASP A 58 19.85 -9.21 3.83
CA ASP A 58 20.45 -8.35 2.82
C ASP A 58 19.45 -7.40 2.15
N ALA A 59 18.21 -7.34 2.65
CA ALA A 59 17.15 -6.50 2.11
C ALA A 59 17.01 -5.16 2.86
N GLU A 60 16.72 -4.09 2.12
CA GLU A 60 16.22 -2.83 2.68
C GLU A 60 14.70 -2.90 2.85
N VAL A 61 14.18 -2.32 3.94
CA VAL A 61 12.76 -2.39 4.29
C VAL A 61 12.15 -1.00 4.32
N ILE A 62 11.04 -0.84 3.60
CA ILE A 62 10.19 0.35 3.64
C ILE A 62 8.81 -0.08 4.15
N ILE A 63 8.29 0.63 5.15
CA ILE A 63 6.94 0.44 5.68
C ILE A 63 6.13 1.68 5.32
N GLU A 64 5.17 1.53 4.42
CA GLU A 64 4.17 2.54 4.11
C GLU A 64 2.88 2.20 4.86
N VAL A 65 2.37 3.16 5.62
CA VAL A 65 1.10 3.03 6.34
C VAL A 65 0.13 4.01 5.71
N ASP A 66 -0.89 3.46 5.06
CA ASP A 66 -1.97 4.22 4.42
C ASP A 66 -3.33 3.68 4.89
N GLY A 67 -4.36 4.50 4.77
CA GLY A 67 -5.73 4.15 5.12
C GLY A 67 -6.71 4.86 4.22
N THR A 68 -7.75 4.15 3.79
CA THR A 68 -8.81 4.77 3.00
C THR A 68 -9.59 5.75 3.86
N GLU A 69 -9.59 7.02 3.49
CA GLU A 69 -10.51 8.01 4.06
C GLU A 69 -11.94 7.62 3.67
N ALA A 70 -12.83 7.57 4.67
CA ALA A 70 -14.25 7.34 4.45
C ALA A 70 -15.01 8.52 5.03
N GLU A 71 -15.72 9.23 4.17
CA GLU A 71 -16.61 10.31 4.61
C GLU A 71 -17.73 9.71 5.46
N THR A 72 -17.96 10.31 6.63
CA THR A 72 -19.07 9.94 7.50
C THR A 72 -20.01 11.12 7.73
N MET A 73 -21.31 10.83 7.72
CA MET A 73 -22.34 11.82 8.01
C MET A 73 -22.59 11.87 9.52
N LEU A 74 -22.17 12.96 10.16
CA LEU A 74 -22.42 13.21 11.58
C LEU A 74 -23.60 14.17 11.76
N LEU A 75 -24.40 13.97 12.82
CA LEU A 75 -25.49 14.89 13.15
C LEU A 75 -24.97 16.03 14.01
N LYS A 76 -25.18 17.27 13.53
CA LYS A 76 -24.85 18.48 14.27
C LYS A 76 -25.87 18.67 15.40
N LYS A 77 -25.39 18.64 16.63
CA LYS A 77 -26.17 18.98 17.82
C LYS A 77 -26.20 20.49 18.01
N LYS A 78 -27.38 21.05 18.20
CA LYS A 78 -27.57 22.46 18.53
C LYS A 78 -28.51 22.60 19.73
N HIS A 79 -28.27 23.63 20.53
CA HIS A 79 -29.19 24.04 21.57
C HIS A 79 -30.33 24.86 20.95
N VAL A 80 -31.55 24.35 21.05
CA VAL A 80 -32.77 24.96 20.52
C VAL A 80 -33.57 25.52 21.69
N PHE A 81 -33.97 26.79 21.56
CA PHE A 81 -34.65 27.57 22.61
C PHE A 81 -33.92 27.68 23.96
N GLY A 82 -32.61 27.41 24.03
CA GLY A 82 -31.87 27.54 25.28
C GLY A 82 -32.19 26.46 26.33
N LEU A 83 -32.95 25.42 25.97
CA LEU A 83 -33.30 24.31 26.88
C LEU A 83 -33.05 22.92 26.32
N PHE A 84 -33.14 22.73 24.99
CA PHE A 84 -33.14 21.40 24.40
C PHE A 84 -31.97 21.18 23.45
N TRP A 85 -31.34 20.02 23.53
CA TRP A 85 -30.36 19.56 22.55
C TRP A 85 -31.05 18.71 21.51
N MET A 86 -31.00 19.13 20.24
CA MET A 86 -31.54 18.33 19.15
C MET A 86 -30.59 18.27 17.95
N ASN A 87 -30.75 17.22 17.14
CA ASN A 87 -30.07 17.11 15.86
C ASN A 87 -30.71 18.14 14.93
N SER A 88 -29.95 19.15 14.53
CA SER A 88 -30.46 20.26 13.73
C SER A 88 -29.97 20.24 12.28
N ASP A 89 -28.86 19.53 12.03
CA ASP A 89 -28.21 19.52 10.72
C ASP A 89 -27.34 18.26 10.58
N THR A 90 -26.81 18.04 9.38
CA THR A 90 -25.83 16.99 9.10
C THR A 90 -24.53 17.62 8.59
N ILE A 91 -23.40 17.11 9.06
CA ILE A 91 -22.06 17.50 8.60
C ILE A 91 -21.36 16.27 8.06
N THR A 92 -20.62 16.45 6.97
CA THR A 92 -19.71 15.43 6.44
C THR A 92 -18.33 15.70 7.02
N VAL A 93 -17.67 14.65 7.51
CA VAL A 93 -16.31 14.68 8.05
C VAL A 93 -15.53 13.50 7.49
#